data_AF-A0A8K0KMJ6-F1
#
_entry.id   AF-A0A8K0KMJ6-F1
#
_cell.length_a   1.000
_cell.length_b   1.000
_cell.length_c   1.000
_cell.angle_alpha   90.00
_cell.angle_beta   90.00
_cell.angle_gamma   90.00
#
_symmetry.space_group_name_H-M   'P 1'
#
loop_
_entity.id
_entity.type
_entity.pdbx_description
1 polymer ?
#
loop_
_entity_poly.entity_id
_entity_poly.type
_entity_poly.pdbx_seq_one_letter_code
_entity_poly.pdbx_strand_id
1 'polypeptide(L)'
;MAAPSVAQIPSPPPAPSGGPVVKMAVVGEAVRLVPAGSTAAFQLSALGFRREDVRATITSPSKRTVSSRLVEDGGPGSFRVEFTPTEVGVHTVEVAIGGSSLPGGPLLAKVYDAAKIRVTDVGSGIVGHPCQFRVDASQAGEGQLEISINDGEVPNHVQVVGGGRCLVTFTPDTPRPHLIDIKFNGETVPGCPYVCSVSDTSRVSLSLRDLELIPVGERARFHMVVDGSGGAELAVSVRGPTSELPVKVSGSIHDGFSAEFTPREVGAHSVNVECNGSPVAGTPFVAKAYDAKRVLIGPLPARASVGKSLQFTVDASQAGEGNLEITISVRGHNIPTQVHPQGNARFVVSFVPLEATDHVISINFNKEPVPGKSYFK
;
A
#
# COMPACT_ATOMS: atom_id res chain seq x y z
N MET A 1 -84.33 19.28 -1.53
CA MET A 1 -83.54 20.10 -2.50
C MET A 1 -83.59 21.54 -2.03
N ALA A 2 -82.54 22.01 -1.37
CA ALA A 2 -82.42 23.39 -0.90
C ALA A 2 -81.45 24.13 -1.83
N ALA A 3 -81.94 25.20 -2.46
CA ALA A 3 -81.14 26.14 -3.25
C ALA A 3 -80.55 27.23 -2.34
N PRO A 4 -79.41 27.82 -2.69
CA PRO A 4 -78.54 28.55 -1.77
C PRO A 4 -78.99 30.00 -1.54
N SER A 5 -78.73 30.51 -0.32
CA SER A 5 -78.81 31.92 0.03
C SER A 5 -77.43 32.55 -0.12
N VAL A 6 -77.32 33.59 -0.96
CA VAL A 6 -76.08 34.32 -1.24
C VAL A 6 -75.85 35.35 -0.12
N ALA A 7 -74.82 35.13 0.69
CA ALA A 7 -74.30 36.11 1.63
C ALA A 7 -73.18 36.91 0.95
N GLN A 8 -73.36 38.23 0.90
CA GLN A 8 -72.45 39.20 0.30
C GLN A 8 -71.29 39.48 1.28
N ILE A 9 -70.07 39.10 0.92
CA ILE A 9 -68.86 39.38 1.71
C ILE A 9 -68.36 40.80 1.34
N PRO A 10 -68.10 41.69 2.31
CA PRO A 10 -67.57 43.02 2.00
C PRO A 10 -66.13 42.94 1.49
N SER A 11 -65.80 43.83 0.55
CA SER A 11 -64.48 43.96 -0.07
C SER A 11 -63.37 44.14 0.99
N PRO A 12 -62.19 43.52 0.82
CA PRO A 12 -61.05 43.81 1.68
C PRO A 12 -60.61 45.27 1.50
N PRO A 13 -60.05 45.91 2.55
CA PRO A 13 -59.49 47.26 2.43
C PRO A 13 -58.33 47.28 1.42
N PRO A 14 -58.04 48.43 0.78
CA PRO A 14 -56.91 48.52 -0.13
C PRO A 14 -55.61 48.21 0.64
N ALA A 15 -54.77 47.38 0.02
CA ALA A 15 -53.44 47.06 0.54
C ALA A 15 -52.65 48.36 0.79
N PRO A 16 -51.78 48.40 1.82
CA PRO A 16 -50.85 49.51 1.98
C PRO A 16 -50.05 49.67 0.69
N SER A 17 -49.94 50.91 0.22
CA SER A 17 -49.16 51.30 -0.95
C SER A 17 -47.77 50.67 -0.87
N GLY A 18 -47.52 49.67 -1.73
CA GLY A 18 -46.20 49.08 -1.87
C GLY A 18 -45.22 50.19 -2.21
N GLY A 19 -44.24 50.41 -1.32
CA GLY A 19 -43.03 51.12 -1.66
C GLY A 19 -42.40 50.51 -2.93
N PRO A 20 -41.52 51.25 -3.62
CA PRO A 20 -40.98 50.82 -4.91
C PRO A 20 -40.48 49.38 -4.82
N VAL A 21 -41.08 48.50 -5.62
CA VAL A 21 -40.64 47.10 -5.74
C VAL A 21 -39.22 47.15 -6.28
N VAL A 22 -38.27 46.85 -5.41
CA VAL A 22 -36.85 46.95 -5.72
C VAL A 22 -36.51 45.84 -6.71
N LYS A 23 -36.36 46.18 -8.00
CA LYS A 23 -35.93 45.22 -9.04
C LYS A 23 -34.43 44.98 -8.90
N MET A 24 -34.08 43.96 -8.12
CA MET A 24 -32.69 43.56 -7.85
C MET A 24 -32.48 42.12 -8.25
N ALA A 25 -31.40 41.87 -8.98
CA ALA A 25 -31.03 40.52 -9.39
C ALA A 25 -29.51 40.37 -9.47
N VAL A 26 -29.02 39.21 -9.07
CA VAL A 26 -27.70 38.74 -9.47
C VAL A 26 -27.80 38.29 -10.92
N VAL A 27 -26.92 38.81 -11.77
CA VAL A 27 -26.90 38.53 -13.21
C VAL A 27 -25.73 37.57 -13.50
N GLY A 28 -26.01 36.48 -14.21
CA GLY A 28 -25.02 35.49 -14.63
C GLY A 28 -24.85 34.31 -13.67
N GLU A 29 -23.77 33.53 -13.86
CA GLU A 29 -23.41 32.44 -12.95
C GLU A 29 -23.03 33.04 -11.59
N ALA A 30 -23.86 32.80 -10.58
CA ALA A 30 -23.46 33.03 -9.20
C ALA A 30 -22.17 32.23 -8.95
N VAL A 31 -21.12 32.92 -8.50
CA VAL A 31 -19.80 32.35 -8.18
C VAL A 31 -19.97 31.11 -7.31
N ARG A 32 -19.84 29.91 -7.91
CA ARG A 32 -20.07 28.64 -7.22
C ARG A 32 -18.77 27.97 -6.79
N LEU A 33 -17.76 27.93 -7.66
CA LEU A 33 -16.46 27.33 -7.40
C LEU A 33 -15.36 28.35 -7.74
N VAL A 34 -14.44 28.58 -6.79
CA VAL A 34 -13.39 29.60 -6.92
C VAL A 34 -12.04 29.02 -6.50
N PRO A 35 -11.00 29.07 -7.35
CA PRO A 35 -9.65 28.73 -6.91
C PRO A 35 -9.15 29.76 -5.87
N ALA A 36 -8.57 29.28 -4.78
CA ALA A 36 -7.98 30.14 -3.75
C ALA A 36 -6.90 31.04 -4.37
N GLY A 37 -6.92 32.32 -4.02
CA GLY A 37 -6.03 33.34 -4.57
C GLY A 37 -6.44 33.87 -5.95
N SER A 38 -7.48 33.32 -6.59
CA SER A 38 -8.03 33.85 -7.84
C SER A 38 -9.14 34.88 -7.59
N THR A 39 -9.22 35.89 -8.44
CA THR A 39 -10.29 36.91 -8.36
C THR A 39 -11.61 36.32 -8.83
N ALA A 40 -12.58 36.23 -7.93
CA ALA A 40 -13.96 35.94 -8.25
C ALA A 40 -14.73 37.24 -8.49
N ALA A 41 -15.71 37.18 -9.41
CA ALA A 41 -16.59 38.31 -9.68
C ALA A 41 -18.02 37.86 -9.97
N PHE A 42 -19.00 38.65 -9.53
CA PHE A 42 -20.40 38.49 -9.93
C PHE A 42 -21.01 39.85 -10.27
N GLN A 43 -22.00 39.83 -11.15
CA GLN A 43 -22.72 41.03 -11.59
C GLN A 43 -24.03 41.17 -10.83
N LEU A 44 -24.37 42.43 -10.55
CA LEU A 44 -25.57 42.86 -9.84
C LEU A 44 -26.30 43.88 -10.69
N SER A 45 -27.59 43.68 -10.91
CA SER A 45 -28.48 44.68 -11.48
C SER A 45 -29.34 45.29 -10.38
N ALA A 46 -29.25 46.61 -10.23
CA ALA A 46 -29.98 47.42 -9.27
C ALA A 46 -30.29 48.79 -9.90
N LEU A 47 -31.30 48.79 -10.78
CA LEU A 47 -31.76 49.99 -11.48
C LEU A 47 -32.25 51.05 -10.49
N GLY A 48 -31.76 52.28 -10.66
CA GLY A 48 -32.14 53.44 -9.82
C GLY A 48 -31.30 53.60 -8.53
N PHE A 49 -30.36 52.69 -8.26
CA PHE A 49 -29.43 52.79 -7.15
C PHE A 49 -28.05 53.26 -7.61
N ARG A 50 -27.31 53.93 -6.73
CA ARG A 50 -25.92 54.34 -6.94
C ARG A 50 -24.98 53.37 -6.24
N ARG A 51 -23.69 53.45 -6.57
CA ARG A 51 -22.64 52.66 -5.93
C ARG A 51 -22.67 52.73 -4.39
N GLU A 52 -22.95 53.90 -3.84
CA GLU A 52 -23.03 54.14 -2.39
C GLU A 52 -24.18 53.38 -1.70
N ASP A 53 -25.21 53.01 -2.46
CA ASP A 53 -26.35 52.24 -1.95
C ASP A 53 -26.07 50.73 -1.91
N VAL A 54 -25.00 50.26 -2.56
CA VAL A 54 -24.64 48.85 -2.68
C VAL A 54 -23.53 48.49 -1.69
N ARG A 55 -23.81 47.54 -0.81
CA ARG A 55 -22.86 46.96 0.14
C ARG A 55 -22.73 45.47 -0.10
N ALA A 56 -21.49 45.01 -0.29
CA ALA A 56 -21.16 43.59 -0.36
C ALA A 56 -20.19 43.22 0.78
N THR A 57 -20.60 42.28 1.62
CA THR A 57 -19.79 41.74 2.71
C THR A 57 -19.49 40.28 2.41
N ILE A 58 -18.20 39.95 2.31
CA ILE A 58 -17.75 38.57 2.09
C ILE A 58 -17.18 38.07 3.41
N THR A 59 -17.68 36.95 3.90
CA THR A 59 -17.28 36.32 5.16
C THR A 59 -16.65 34.96 4.88
N SER A 60 -15.42 34.75 5.36
CA SER A 60 -14.70 33.48 5.24
C SER A 60 -15.26 32.38 6.17
N PRO A 61 -14.91 31.10 5.97
CA PRO A 61 -15.29 30.02 6.88
C PRO A 61 -14.89 30.28 8.34
N SER A 62 -13.73 30.89 8.55
CA SER A 62 -13.23 31.36 9.85
C SER A 62 -13.89 32.65 10.38
N LYS A 63 -14.97 33.12 9.74
CA LYS A 63 -15.75 34.31 10.11
C LYS A 63 -14.98 35.64 10.01
N ARG A 64 -13.96 35.71 9.15
CA ARG A 64 -13.24 36.96 8.86
C ARG A 64 -13.81 37.63 7.61
N THR A 65 -13.83 38.96 7.60
CA THR A 65 -14.24 39.71 6.42
C THR A 65 -13.14 39.67 5.35
N VAL A 66 -13.50 39.29 4.12
CA VAL A 66 -12.62 39.32 2.95
C VAL A 66 -12.83 40.65 2.21
N SER A 67 -11.74 41.28 1.80
CA SER A 67 -11.79 42.53 1.04
C SER A 67 -12.49 42.32 -0.30
N SER A 68 -13.40 43.22 -0.65
CA SER A 68 -14.10 43.25 -1.93
C SER A 68 -14.01 44.62 -2.57
N ARG A 69 -14.10 44.62 -3.89
CA ARG A 69 -14.11 45.82 -4.73
C ARG A 69 -15.42 45.88 -5.50
N LEU A 70 -16.13 46.99 -5.35
CA LEU A 70 -17.32 47.29 -6.14
C LEU A 70 -16.93 48.17 -7.33
N VAL A 71 -17.27 47.72 -8.53
CA VAL A 71 -17.01 48.40 -9.81
C VAL A 71 -18.36 48.65 -10.50
N GLU A 72 -18.57 49.81 -11.10
CA GLU A 72 -19.71 50.05 -12.00
C GLU A 72 -19.34 49.51 -13.38
N ASP A 73 -20.15 48.61 -13.94
CA ASP A 73 -19.84 47.88 -15.16
C ASP A 73 -21.14 47.59 -15.93
N GLY A 74 -21.23 47.97 -17.20
CA GLY A 74 -22.41 47.70 -18.04
C GLY A 74 -23.56 48.72 -18.01
N GLY A 75 -23.34 49.95 -17.51
CA GLY A 75 -24.31 51.06 -17.55
C GLY A 75 -24.99 51.37 -16.22
N PRO A 76 -25.91 52.37 -16.18
CA PRO A 76 -26.51 52.85 -14.94
C PRO A 76 -27.31 51.76 -14.22
N GLY A 77 -26.95 51.51 -12.95
CA GLY A 77 -27.57 50.47 -12.13
C GLY A 77 -26.99 49.07 -12.34
N SER A 78 -25.87 48.93 -13.04
CA SER A 78 -25.14 47.66 -13.19
C SER A 78 -23.81 47.72 -12.45
N PHE A 79 -23.62 46.79 -11.52
CA PHE A 79 -22.46 46.72 -10.64
C PHE A 79 -21.78 45.36 -10.72
N ARG A 80 -20.47 45.34 -10.49
CA ARG A 80 -19.66 44.13 -10.44
C ARG A 80 -18.90 44.12 -9.11
N VAL A 81 -19.10 43.07 -8.32
CA VAL A 81 -18.37 42.85 -7.07
C VAL A 81 -17.25 41.87 -7.35
N GLU A 82 -16.02 42.27 -7.08
CA GLU A 82 -14.81 41.46 -7.20
C GLU A 82 -14.24 41.17 -5.81
N PHE A 83 -13.76 39.95 -5.57
CA PHE A 83 -13.05 39.59 -4.34
C PHE A 83 -12.08 38.44 -4.60
N THR A 84 -11.02 38.36 -3.79
CA THR A 84 -9.98 37.34 -3.93
C THR A 84 -9.90 36.54 -2.63
N PRO A 85 -10.61 35.41 -2.51
CA PRO A 85 -10.58 34.60 -1.30
C PRO A 85 -9.30 33.75 -1.25
N THR A 86 -8.70 33.62 -0.08
CA THR A 86 -7.48 32.82 0.13
C THR A 86 -7.69 31.62 1.04
N GLU A 87 -8.78 31.59 1.79
CA GLU A 87 -9.15 30.48 2.67
C GLU A 87 -9.95 29.45 1.88
N VAL A 88 -9.68 28.16 2.07
CA VAL A 88 -10.47 27.09 1.44
C VAL A 88 -11.76 26.88 2.23
N GLY A 89 -12.86 26.68 1.51
CA GLY A 89 -14.17 26.41 2.09
C GLY A 89 -15.24 27.40 1.62
N VAL A 90 -16.42 27.27 2.23
CA VAL A 90 -17.60 28.04 1.83
C VAL A 90 -17.52 29.46 2.40
N HIS A 91 -17.41 30.45 1.50
CA HIS A 91 -17.52 31.86 1.82
C HIS A 91 -18.96 32.33 1.63
N THR A 92 -19.46 33.12 2.57
CA THR A 92 -20.79 33.73 2.51
C THR A 92 -20.68 35.13 1.95
N VAL A 93 -21.40 35.42 0.88
CA VAL A 93 -21.43 36.72 0.22
C VAL A 93 -22.79 37.35 0.45
N GLU A 94 -22.84 38.29 1.40
CA GLU A 94 -24.03 39.07 1.72
C GLU A 94 -24.02 40.36 0.90
N VAL A 95 -25.09 40.59 0.15
CA VAL A 95 -25.25 41.81 -0.64
C VAL A 95 -26.53 42.50 -0.18
N ALA A 96 -26.38 43.76 0.22
CA ALA A 96 -27.45 44.64 0.61
C ALA A 96 -27.44 45.87 -0.29
N ILE A 97 -28.60 46.24 -0.83
CA ILE A 97 -28.74 47.40 -1.71
C ILE A 97 -29.92 48.25 -1.25
N GLY A 98 -29.69 49.53 -0.98
CA GLY A 98 -30.70 50.42 -0.39
C GLY A 98 -31.22 49.92 0.97
N GLY A 99 -30.40 49.17 1.72
CA GLY A 99 -30.77 48.54 2.99
C GLY A 99 -31.50 47.20 2.87
N SER A 100 -31.85 46.74 1.66
CA SER A 100 -32.53 45.46 1.43
C SER A 100 -31.55 44.37 0.98
N SER A 101 -31.66 43.16 1.53
CA SER A 101 -30.84 42.01 1.10
C SER A 101 -31.34 41.40 -0.20
N LEU A 102 -30.47 40.65 -0.90
CA LEU A 102 -30.85 39.96 -2.12
C LEU A 102 -32.04 38.98 -1.92
N PRO A 103 -32.98 38.92 -2.88
CA PRO A 103 -34.01 37.90 -2.90
C PRO A 103 -33.36 36.53 -3.21
N GLY A 104 -33.37 35.63 -2.22
CA GLY A 104 -32.70 34.33 -2.31
C GLY A 104 -31.62 34.08 -1.24
N GLY A 105 -31.30 35.09 -0.44
CA GLY A 105 -30.31 34.98 0.64
C GLY A 105 -28.87 35.25 0.16
N PRO A 106 -27.87 35.01 1.03
CA PRO A 106 -26.48 35.23 0.67
C PRO A 106 -26.02 34.24 -0.42
N LEU A 107 -25.12 34.69 -1.29
CA LEU A 107 -24.47 33.80 -2.25
C LEU A 107 -23.39 32.98 -1.54
N LEU A 108 -23.14 31.78 -2.03
CA LEU A 108 -22.14 30.88 -1.48
C LEU A 108 -21.03 30.67 -2.51
N ALA A 109 -19.83 31.14 -2.19
CA ALA A 109 -18.63 30.89 -2.99
C ALA A 109 -17.86 29.72 -2.37
N LYS A 110 -17.79 28.58 -3.06
CA LYS A 110 -17.03 27.41 -2.60
C LYS A 110 -15.60 27.54 -3.08
N VAL A 111 -14.73 27.95 -2.17
CA VAL A 111 -13.32 28.18 -2.48
C VAL A 111 -12.55 26.87 -2.34
N TYR A 112 -11.76 26.54 -3.35
CA TYR A 112 -11.00 25.29 -3.44
C TYR A 112 -9.52 25.57 -3.75
N ASP A 113 -8.64 24.60 -3.48
CA ASP A 113 -7.19 24.73 -3.69
C ASP A 113 -6.61 23.37 -4.09
N ALA A 114 -6.33 23.19 -5.38
CA ALA A 114 -5.74 21.97 -5.91
C ALA A 114 -4.33 21.70 -5.34
N ALA A 115 -3.61 22.73 -4.91
CA ALA A 115 -2.27 22.58 -4.35
C ALA A 115 -2.25 21.97 -2.95
N LYS A 116 -3.42 21.86 -2.29
CA LYS A 116 -3.57 21.14 -1.03
C LYS A 116 -3.83 19.65 -1.21
N ILE A 117 -3.98 19.17 -2.44
CA ILE A 117 -4.11 17.74 -2.71
C ILE A 117 -2.74 17.08 -2.59
N ARG A 118 -2.70 15.94 -1.89
CA ARG A 118 -1.47 15.16 -1.71
C ARG A 118 -1.65 13.79 -2.31
N VAL A 119 -0.68 13.38 -3.13
CA VAL A 119 -0.60 12.03 -3.70
C VAL A 119 0.54 11.30 -3.01
N THR A 120 0.28 10.07 -2.56
CA THR A 120 1.24 9.25 -1.80
C THR A 120 1.20 7.81 -2.29
N ASP A 121 2.24 7.05 -1.96
CA ASP A 121 2.38 5.63 -2.29
C ASP A 121 2.40 5.32 -3.79
N VAL A 122 2.85 6.27 -4.63
CA VAL A 122 3.15 5.99 -6.04
C VAL A 122 4.45 5.18 -6.10
N GLY A 123 4.34 3.86 -6.13
CA GLY A 123 5.46 2.92 -6.21
C GLY A 123 5.72 2.40 -7.63
N SER A 124 6.59 1.39 -7.72
CA SER A 124 6.75 0.56 -8.91
C SER A 124 5.59 -0.43 -9.06
N GLY A 125 5.34 -0.85 -10.29
CA GLY A 125 4.30 -1.82 -10.64
C GLY A 125 4.85 -3.06 -11.32
N ILE A 126 4.01 -4.10 -11.39
CA ILE A 126 4.27 -5.31 -12.16
C ILE A 126 3.13 -5.51 -13.14
N VAL A 127 3.46 -5.84 -14.39
CA VAL A 127 2.46 -6.18 -15.41
C VAL A 127 1.49 -7.25 -14.88
N GLY A 128 0.20 -7.01 -15.08
CA GLY A 128 -0.89 -7.90 -14.65
C GLY A 128 -1.22 -7.86 -13.15
N HIS A 129 -0.49 -7.10 -12.33
CA HIS A 129 -0.73 -6.99 -10.89
C HIS A 129 -1.33 -5.63 -10.50
N PRO A 130 -2.31 -5.57 -9.58
CA PRO A 130 -2.88 -4.31 -9.12
C PRO A 130 -1.83 -3.41 -8.47
N CYS A 131 -1.72 -2.19 -8.96
CA CYS A 131 -0.95 -1.08 -8.41
C CYS A 131 -1.89 -0.13 -7.68
N GLN A 132 -1.46 0.40 -6.53
CA GLN A 132 -2.29 1.27 -5.70
C GLN A 132 -1.54 2.53 -5.28
N PHE A 133 -2.24 3.66 -5.25
CA PHE A 133 -1.74 4.91 -4.69
C PHE A 133 -2.89 5.65 -3.99
N ARG A 134 -2.53 6.56 -3.08
CA ARG A 134 -3.48 7.31 -2.25
C ARG A 134 -3.54 8.76 -2.66
N VAL A 135 -4.75 9.31 -2.67
CA VAL A 135 -4.99 10.74 -2.90
C VAL A 135 -5.74 11.32 -1.71
N ASP A 136 -5.18 12.36 -1.09
CA ASP A 136 -5.78 13.11 0.01
C ASP A 136 -6.17 14.50 -0.50
N ALA A 137 -7.47 14.73 -0.68
CA ALA A 137 -8.08 16.01 -1.03
C ALA A 137 -8.85 16.63 0.16
N SER A 138 -8.62 16.15 1.39
CA SER A 138 -9.35 16.59 2.59
C SER A 138 -9.24 18.09 2.88
N GLN A 139 -8.18 18.74 2.40
CA GLN A 139 -7.90 20.15 2.59
C GLN A 139 -8.10 20.99 1.32
N ALA A 140 -8.50 20.38 0.21
CA ALA A 140 -8.62 21.04 -1.09
C ALA A 140 -9.96 21.78 -1.27
N GLY A 141 -10.94 21.54 -0.38
CA GLY A 141 -12.27 22.11 -0.49
C GLY A 141 -13.20 21.22 -1.31
N GLU A 142 -14.38 21.75 -1.65
CA GLU A 142 -15.36 21.02 -2.44
C GLU A 142 -14.97 21.04 -3.92
N GLY A 143 -15.03 19.90 -4.59
CA GLY A 143 -14.69 19.80 -6.00
C GLY A 143 -14.76 18.39 -6.54
N GLN A 144 -14.53 18.27 -7.84
CA GLN A 144 -14.47 17.02 -8.58
C GLN A 144 -13.01 16.65 -8.84
N LEU A 145 -12.65 15.41 -8.51
CA LEU A 145 -11.34 14.82 -8.78
C LEU A 145 -11.44 13.96 -10.04
N GLU A 146 -10.54 14.20 -11.00
CA GLU A 146 -10.41 13.44 -12.24
C GLU A 146 -9.04 12.77 -12.27
N ILE A 147 -9.02 11.46 -12.53
CA ILE A 147 -7.80 10.66 -12.53
C ILE A 147 -7.73 9.87 -13.83
N SER A 148 -6.64 10.08 -14.58
CA SER A 148 -6.35 9.35 -15.81
C SER A 148 -4.96 8.72 -15.72
N ILE A 149 -4.84 7.51 -16.25
CA ILE A 149 -3.57 6.79 -16.32
C ILE A 149 -3.27 6.56 -17.79
N ASN A 150 -2.12 7.06 -18.26
CA ASN A 150 -1.75 7.13 -19.68
C ASN A 150 -2.90 7.71 -20.52
N ASP A 151 -3.35 8.92 -20.18
CA ASP A 151 -4.47 9.59 -20.88
C ASP A 151 -5.79 8.78 -20.92
N GLY A 152 -5.98 7.86 -19.97
CA GLY A 152 -7.19 7.04 -19.86
C GLY A 152 -7.12 5.72 -20.63
N GLU A 153 -5.98 5.39 -21.24
CA GLU A 153 -5.75 4.07 -21.85
C GLU A 153 -5.83 2.93 -20.82
N VAL A 154 -5.39 3.20 -19.58
CA VAL A 154 -5.38 2.20 -18.52
C VAL A 154 -6.55 2.44 -17.56
N PRO A 155 -7.50 1.48 -17.44
CA PRO A 155 -8.64 1.64 -16.56
C PRO A 155 -8.18 1.68 -15.10
N ASN A 156 -8.79 2.57 -14.33
CA ASN A 156 -8.56 2.69 -12.90
C ASN A 156 -9.86 2.61 -12.11
N HIS A 157 -9.76 2.19 -10.86
CA HIS A 157 -10.86 2.10 -9.92
C HIS A 157 -10.55 2.98 -8.71
N VAL A 158 -11.51 3.82 -8.34
CA VAL A 158 -11.39 4.74 -7.20
C VAL A 158 -12.27 4.26 -6.06
N GLN A 159 -11.64 3.95 -4.92
CA GLN A 159 -12.33 3.63 -3.67
C GLN A 159 -12.25 4.82 -2.71
N VAL A 160 -13.41 5.35 -2.30
CA VAL A 160 -13.48 6.42 -1.31
C VAL A 160 -13.25 5.86 0.09
N VAL A 161 -12.20 6.33 0.77
CA VAL A 161 -11.84 5.91 2.13
C VAL A 161 -12.54 6.81 3.18
N GLY A 162 -13.00 7.99 2.77
CA GLY A 162 -13.74 8.94 3.60
C GLY A 162 -12.95 10.22 3.88
N GLY A 163 -13.65 11.29 4.26
CA GLY A 163 -13.03 12.58 4.61
C GLY A 163 -12.22 13.23 3.49
N GLY A 164 -12.59 13.01 2.22
CA GLY A 164 -11.86 13.54 1.07
C GLY A 164 -10.63 12.72 0.67
N ARG A 165 -10.45 11.51 1.20
CA ARG A 165 -9.37 10.58 0.83
C ARG A 165 -9.90 9.45 -0.04
N CYS A 166 -9.13 9.07 -1.04
CA CYS A 166 -9.41 7.89 -1.86
C CYS A 166 -8.14 7.04 -2.11
N LEU A 167 -8.39 5.76 -2.36
CA LEU A 167 -7.42 4.78 -2.79
C LEU A 167 -7.71 4.49 -4.27
N VAL A 168 -6.73 4.68 -5.13
CA VAL A 168 -6.85 4.41 -6.56
C VAL A 168 -6.12 3.13 -6.85
N THR A 169 -6.76 2.23 -7.61
CA THR A 169 -6.19 0.96 -8.05
C THR A 169 -6.23 0.89 -9.57
N PHE A 170 -5.15 0.42 -10.19
CA PHE A 170 -5.12 0.09 -11.61
C PHE A 170 -4.24 -1.14 -11.85
N THR A 171 -4.43 -1.82 -12.97
CA THR A 171 -3.63 -2.99 -13.33
C THR A 171 -2.95 -2.70 -14.67
N PRO A 172 -1.62 -2.50 -14.71
CA PRO A 172 -0.92 -2.23 -15.95
C PRO A 172 -0.81 -3.50 -16.80
N ASP A 173 -0.89 -3.34 -18.12
CA ASP A 173 -0.80 -4.42 -19.10
C ASP A 173 0.53 -4.42 -19.87
N THR A 174 1.30 -3.34 -19.77
CA THR A 174 2.50 -3.10 -20.55
C THR A 174 3.68 -2.72 -19.64
N PRO A 175 4.89 -3.25 -19.88
CA PRO A 175 6.07 -2.93 -19.07
C PRO A 175 6.70 -1.59 -19.50
N ARG A 176 5.99 -0.50 -19.23
CA ARG A 176 6.41 0.87 -19.51
C ARG A 176 6.08 1.79 -18.33
N PRO A 177 6.74 2.94 -18.18
CA PRO A 177 6.30 3.96 -17.25
C PRO A 177 4.84 4.34 -17.51
N HIS A 178 4.01 4.30 -16.46
CA HIS A 178 2.62 4.72 -16.48
C HIS A 178 2.53 6.13 -15.88
N LEU A 179 1.99 7.06 -16.66
CA LEU A 179 1.79 8.45 -16.26
C LEU A 179 0.42 8.60 -15.61
N ILE A 180 0.42 9.10 -14.37
CA ILE A 180 -0.79 9.31 -13.56
C ILE A 180 -1.05 10.81 -13.50
N ASP A 181 -2.09 11.22 -14.20
CA ASP A 181 -2.57 12.59 -14.25
C ASP A 181 -3.79 12.76 -13.38
N ILE A 182 -3.76 13.81 -12.55
CA ILE A 182 -4.83 14.12 -11.61
C ILE A 182 -5.19 15.59 -11.79
N LYS A 183 -6.48 15.84 -12.00
CA LYS A 183 -7.06 17.18 -12.05
C LYS A 183 -8.10 17.34 -10.96
N PHE A 184 -8.23 18.56 -10.46
CA PHE A 184 -9.23 18.95 -9.49
C PHE A 184 -9.95 20.21 -9.97
N ASN A 185 -11.25 20.09 -10.24
CA ASN A 185 -12.05 21.13 -10.89
C ASN A 185 -11.43 21.64 -12.22
N GLY A 186 -10.78 20.75 -12.97
CA GLY A 186 -10.09 21.06 -14.23
C GLY A 186 -8.66 21.57 -14.07
N GLU A 187 -8.19 21.87 -12.86
CA GLU A 187 -6.82 22.30 -12.57
C GLU A 187 -5.90 21.11 -12.27
N THR A 188 -4.70 21.09 -12.86
CA THR A 188 -3.72 20.01 -12.62
C THR A 188 -3.17 20.07 -11.19
N VAL A 189 -3.23 18.93 -10.49
CA VAL A 189 -2.66 18.80 -9.15
C VAL A 189 -1.13 18.90 -9.21
N PRO A 190 -0.47 19.60 -8.26
CA PRO A 190 0.98 19.68 -8.25
C PRO A 190 1.66 18.31 -8.21
N GLY A 191 2.75 18.20 -8.98
CA GLY A 191 3.51 16.96 -9.12
C GLY A 191 3.04 16.04 -10.25
N CYS A 192 1.86 16.30 -10.85
CA CYS A 192 1.44 15.57 -12.03
C CYS A 192 2.25 15.94 -13.29
N PRO A 193 2.50 14.97 -14.20
CA PRO A 193 2.14 13.56 -14.06
C PRO A 193 3.05 12.83 -13.05
N TYR A 194 2.45 12.01 -12.19
CA TYR A 194 3.21 11.09 -11.34
C TYR A 194 3.59 9.86 -12.18
N VAL A 195 4.80 9.33 -11.98
CA VAL A 195 5.32 8.22 -12.79
C VAL A 195 5.35 6.94 -11.96
N CYS A 196 4.56 5.94 -12.38
CA CYS A 196 4.65 4.57 -11.88
C CYS A 196 5.50 3.73 -12.84
N SER A 197 6.68 3.30 -12.40
CA SER A 197 7.56 2.46 -13.23
C SER A 197 7.06 1.01 -13.21
N VAL A 198 6.60 0.50 -14.34
CA VAL A 198 6.07 -0.87 -14.44
C VAL A 198 7.09 -1.79 -15.11
N SER A 199 7.38 -2.89 -14.43
CA SER A 199 8.29 -3.95 -14.91
C SER A 199 7.50 -5.22 -15.24
N ASP A 200 7.99 -5.99 -16.21
CA ASP A 200 7.51 -7.34 -16.46
C ASP A 200 8.46 -8.34 -15.80
N THR A 201 8.10 -8.81 -14.61
CA THR A 201 8.87 -9.81 -13.87
C THR A 201 8.51 -11.25 -14.24
N SER A 202 7.51 -11.46 -15.11
CA SER A 202 7.13 -12.81 -15.57
C SER A 202 8.21 -13.48 -16.42
N ARG A 203 9.10 -12.65 -17.00
CA ARG A 203 10.28 -13.08 -17.77
C ARG A 203 11.42 -13.60 -16.90
N VAL A 204 11.34 -13.44 -15.58
CA VAL A 204 12.37 -13.93 -14.66
C VAL A 204 11.93 -15.27 -14.08
N SER A 205 12.71 -16.31 -14.35
CA SER A 205 12.51 -17.64 -13.77
C SER A 205 13.58 -17.94 -12.73
N LEU A 206 13.16 -18.51 -11.59
CA LEU A 206 14.03 -18.83 -10.46
C LEU A 206 14.04 -20.34 -10.20
N SER A 207 15.22 -20.92 -10.10
CA SER A 207 15.41 -22.33 -9.74
C SER A 207 15.78 -22.45 -8.25
N LEU A 208 14.77 -22.45 -7.39
CA LEU A 208 14.95 -22.35 -5.92
C LEU A 208 14.83 -23.69 -5.17
N ARG A 209 14.52 -24.80 -5.85
CA ARG A 209 14.25 -26.10 -5.20
C ARG A 209 15.41 -26.59 -4.34
N ASP A 210 16.64 -26.37 -4.80
CA ASP A 210 17.85 -26.78 -4.09
C ASP A 210 18.11 -25.96 -2.81
N LEU A 211 17.28 -24.93 -2.53
CA LEU A 211 17.36 -24.13 -1.32
C LEU A 211 16.38 -24.54 -0.22
N GLU A 212 15.48 -25.50 -0.46
CA GLU A 212 14.48 -25.92 0.53
C GLU A 212 15.13 -26.31 1.86
N LEU A 213 16.28 -26.98 1.80
CA LEU A 213 17.04 -27.44 2.96
C LEU A 213 18.54 -27.34 2.67
N ILE A 214 19.26 -26.51 3.44
CA ILE A 214 20.67 -26.17 3.19
C ILE A 214 21.53 -26.31 4.45
N PRO A 215 22.77 -26.82 4.37
CA PRO A 215 23.63 -26.94 5.55
C PRO A 215 24.30 -25.60 5.92
N VAL A 216 24.39 -25.33 7.23
CA VAL A 216 25.09 -24.17 7.79
C VAL A 216 26.59 -24.27 7.50
N GLY A 217 27.17 -23.17 7.04
CA GLY A 217 28.59 -23.07 6.71
C GLY A 217 28.96 -23.55 5.32
N GLU A 218 28.02 -24.14 4.56
CA GLU A 218 28.24 -24.51 3.16
C GLU A 218 27.65 -23.48 2.19
N ARG A 219 28.17 -23.42 0.97
CA ARG A 219 27.71 -22.47 -0.04
C ARG A 219 26.42 -22.98 -0.69
N ALA A 220 25.31 -22.31 -0.43
CA ALA A 220 24.06 -22.48 -1.14
C ALA A 220 24.08 -21.66 -2.44
N ARG A 221 23.44 -22.18 -3.49
CA ARG A 221 23.37 -21.52 -4.80
C ARG A 221 22.01 -21.72 -5.43
N PHE A 222 21.58 -20.75 -6.23
CA PHE A 222 20.43 -20.90 -7.12
C PHE A 222 20.66 -20.17 -8.44
N HIS A 223 19.89 -20.58 -9.45
CA HIS A 223 19.99 -20.03 -10.81
C HIS A 223 18.77 -19.17 -11.14
N MET A 224 19.01 -18.11 -11.89
CA MET A 224 18.02 -17.15 -12.33
C MET A 224 18.19 -16.94 -13.83
N VAL A 225 17.12 -17.00 -14.59
CA VAL A 225 17.15 -16.74 -16.04
C VAL A 225 16.17 -15.62 -16.34
N VAL A 226 16.60 -14.69 -17.19
CA VAL A 226 15.76 -13.59 -17.68
C VAL A 226 15.55 -13.80 -19.17
N ASP A 227 14.32 -14.11 -19.57
CA ASP A 227 14.00 -14.37 -20.97
C ASP A 227 13.98 -13.08 -21.77
N GLY A 228 14.81 -12.95 -22.82
CA GLY A 228 14.83 -11.85 -23.79
C GLY A 228 15.93 -10.79 -23.57
N SER A 229 16.11 -9.88 -24.53
CA SER A 229 17.31 -9.06 -24.70
C SER A 229 17.33 -7.70 -23.98
N GLY A 230 16.48 -7.51 -22.97
CA GLY A 230 16.33 -6.21 -22.29
C GLY A 230 17.33 -6.01 -21.14
N GLY A 231 17.70 -4.77 -20.84
CA GLY A 231 18.52 -4.42 -19.68
C GLY A 231 17.76 -4.61 -18.36
N ALA A 232 17.67 -5.84 -17.88
CA ALA A 232 17.13 -6.18 -16.59
C ALA A 232 18.21 -6.06 -15.51
N GLU A 233 17.92 -5.31 -14.45
CA GLU A 233 18.76 -5.22 -13.26
C GLU A 233 18.19 -6.15 -12.18
N LEU A 234 18.94 -7.21 -11.85
CA LEU A 234 18.58 -8.16 -10.80
C LEU A 234 19.25 -7.77 -9.49
N ALA A 235 18.44 -7.61 -8.44
CA ALA A 235 18.90 -7.46 -7.07
C ALA A 235 18.51 -8.69 -6.25
N VAL A 236 19.46 -9.27 -5.52
CA VAL A 236 19.23 -10.43 -4.65
C VAL A 236 19.63 -10.08 -3.24
N SER A 237 18.73 -10.33 -2.29
CA SER A 237 19.01 -10.19 -0.86
C SER A 237 18.63 -11.46 -0.09
N VAL A 238 19.44 -11.80 0.91
CA VAL A 238 19.18 -12.94 1.79
C VAL A 238 19.24 -12.48 3.24
N ARG A 239 18.15 -12.70 3.96
CA ARG A 239 18.04 -12.39 5.40
C ARG A 239 17.92 -13.68 6.19
N GLY A 240 18.91 -13.97 7.03
CA GLY A 240 18.86 -15.06 8.00
C GLY A 240 18.05 -14.70 9.24
N PRO A 241 18.07 -15.58 10.27
CA PRO A 241 17.28 -15.39 11.49
C PRO A 241 17.57 -14.07 12.22
N THR A 242 18.83 -13.62 12.25
CA THR A 242 19.23 -12.41 12.98
C THR A 242 19.92 -11.35 12.13
N SER A 243 20.42 -11.70 10.94
CA SER A 243 21.27 -10.82 10.14
C SER A 243 21.05 -10.98 8.63
N GLU A 244 21.46 -9.96 7.86
CA GLU A 244 21.56 -10.08 6.41
C GLU A 244 22.86 -10.78 6.02
N LEU A 245 22.79 -11.57 4.94
CA LEU A 245 23.92 -12.33 4.43
C LEU A 245 24.47 -11.69 3.15
N PRO A 246 25.79 -11.69 2.96
CA PRO A 246 26.37 -11.29 1.69
C PRO A 246 25.99 -12.30 0.59
N VAL A 247 25.50 -11.79 -0.53
CA VAL A 247 25.16 -12.58 -1.71
C VAL A 247 26.12 -12.23 -2.83
N LYS A 248 26.72 -13.25 -3.43
CA LYS A 248 27.53 -13.09 -4.64
C LYS A 248 26.66 -13.43 -5.85
N VAL A 249 26.43 -12.44 -6.71
CA VAL A 249 25.75 -12.65 -8.00
C VAL A 249 26.79 -12.67 -9.11
N SER A 250 26.67 -13.64 -10.01
CA SER A 250 27.55 -13.82 -11.18
C SER A 250 26.76 -14.32 -12.38
N GLY A 251 27.34 -14.25 -13.57
CA GLY A 251 26.70 -14.69 -14.81
C GLY A 251 26.33 -13.54 -15.74
N SER A 252 25.51 -13.84 -16.74
CA SER A 252 25.14 -12.92 -17.82
C SER A 252 23.70 -13.17 -18.25
N ILE A 253 23.12 -12.24 -19.01
CA ILE A 253 21.78 -12.44 -19.58
C ILE A 253 21.75 -13.59 -20.62
N HIS A 254 22.91 -13.97 -21.18
CA HIS A 254 23.00 -15.05 -22.16
C HIS A 254 23.09 -16.43 -21.50
N ASP A 255 23.84 -16.53 -20.40
CA ASP A 255 24.11 -17.80 -19.72
C ASP A 255 23.22 -18.02 -18.48
N GLY A 256 22.42 -17.00 -18.14
CA GLY A 256 21.73 -16.90 -16.87
C GLY A 256 22.64 -16.38 -15.75
N PHE A 257 22.01 -16.06 -14.63
CA PHE A 257 22.65 -15.58 -13.42
C PHE A 257 22.67 -16.67 -12.35
N SER A 258 23.69 -16.66 -11.51
CA SER A 258 23.79 -17.51 -10.33
C SER A 258 24.06 -16.65 -9.10
N ALA A 259 23.23 -16.84 -8.08
CA ALA A 259 23.37 -16.21 -6.79
C ALA A 259 23.84 -17.24 -5.76
N GLU A 260 24.86 -16.87 -4.98
CA GLU A 260 25.48 -17.72 -3.98
C GLU A 260 25.55 -17.01 -2.62
N PHE A 261 25.26 -17.76 -1.55
CA PHE A 261 25.39 -17.29 -0.17
C PHE A 261 25.75 -18.45 0.75
N THR A 262 26.21 -18.15 1.98
CA THR A 262 26.56 -19.17 2.98
C THR A 262 25.76 -18.92 4.26
N PRO A 263 24.74 -19.75 4.59
CA PRO A 263 24.02 -19.67 5.86
C PRO A 263 24.97 -19.78 7.04
N ARG A 264 24.79 -18.92 8.04
CA ARG A 264 25.66 -18.86 9.24
C ARG A 264 24.96 -19.33 10.51
N GLU A 265 23.64 -19.42 10.47
CA GLU A 265 22.80 -19.73 11.60
C GLU A 265 21.81 -20.83 11.20
N VAL A 266 21.36 -21.62 12.17
CA VAL A 266 20.27 -22.58 11.95
C VAL A 266 18.94 -21.82 11.89
N GLY A 267 18.07 -22.20 10.96
CA GLY A 267 16.73 -21.66 10.85
C GLY A 267 16.38 -21.07 9.48
N ALA A 268 15.27 -20.35 9.44
CA ALA A 268 14.72 -19.78 8.20
C ALA A 268 15.59 -18.65 7.66
N HIS A 269 15.90 -18.71 6.37
CA HIS A 269 16.56 -17.66 5.59
C HIS A 269 15.63 -17.21 4.47
N SER A 270 15.24 -15.95 4.47
CA SER A 270 14.38 -15.35 3.45
C SER A 270 15.22 -14.85 2.28
N VAL A 271 14.98 -15.41 1.09
CA VAL A 271 15.63 -15.06 -0.17
C VAL A 271 14.67 -14.19 -0.99
N ASN A 272 15.06 -12.96 -1.29
CA ASN A 272 14.31 -12.04 -2.13
C ASN A 272 15.06 -11.76 -3.43
N VAL A 273 14.32 -11.74 -4.54
CA VAL A 273 14.84 -11.36 -5.85
C VAL A 273 13.94 -10.28 -6.42
N GLU A 274 14.55 -9.17 -6.82
CA GLU A 274 13.89 -8.06 -7.48
C GLU A 274 14.47 -7.89 -8.89
N CYS A 275 13.61 -7.50 -9.82
CA CYS A 275 13.97 -7.14 -11.18
C CYS A 275 13.50 -5.70 -11.43
N ASN A 276 14.45 -4.80 -11.71
CA ASN A 276 14.20 -3.36 -11.86
C ASN A 276 13.43 -2.75 -10.67
N GLY A 277 13.76 -3.18 -9.45
CA GLY A 277 13.09 -2.74 -8.21
C GLY A 277 11.69 -3.29 -7.99
N SER A 278 11.24 -4.25 -8.80
CA SER A 278 9.95 -4.96 -8.60
C SER A 278 10.19 -6.41 -8.19
N PRO A 279 9.41 -6.96 -7.23
CA PRO A 279 9.60 -8.33 -6.76
C PRO A 279 9.32 -9.38 -7.84
N VAL A 280 10.13 -10.45 -7.83
CA VAL A 280 9.99 -11.59 -8.74
C VAL A 280 9.15 -12.69 -8.10
N ALA A 281 8.27 -13.31 -8.89
CA ALA A 281 7.40 -14.39 -8.46
C ALA A 281 8.18 -15.54 -7.81
N GLY A 282 7.64 -16.10 -6.74
CA GLY A 282 8.29 -17.14 -5.94
C GLY A 282 9.22 -16.61 -4.85
N THR A 283 9.38 -15.29 -4.72
CA THR A 283 10.09 -14.66 -3.59
C THR A 283 9.17 -13.74 -2.76
N PRO A 284 9.35 -13.61 -1.43
CA PRO A 284 10.38 -14.25 -0.60
C PRO A 284 10.28 -15.78 -0.58
N PHE A 285 11.40 -16.46 -0.80
CA PHE A 285 11.53 -17.91 -0.63
C PHE A 285 12.20 -18.22 0.70
N VAL A 286 11.68 -19.20 1.45
CA VAL A 286 12.22 -19.56 2.76
C VAL A 286 13.11 -20.78 2.63
N ALA A 287 14.43 -20.56 2.66
CA ALA A 287 15.43 -21.60 2.75
C ALA A 287 15.64 -22.04 4.22
N LYS A 288 15.66 -23.34 4.51
CA LYS A 288 15.79 -23.85 5.88
C LYS A 288 17.21 -24.32 6.13
N ALA A 289 17.95 -23.55 6.91
CA ALA A 289 19.33 -23.88 7.25
C ALA A 289 19.39 -24.85 8.44
N TYR A 290 20.21 -25.88 8.32
CA TYR A 290 20.38 -26.93 9.34
C TYR A 290 21.87 -27.17 9.68
N ASP A 291 22.15 -27.72 10.86
CA ASP A 291 23.52 -28.04 11.30
C ASP A 291 23.53 -29.38 12.04
N ALA A 292 24.02 -30.43 11.37
CA ALA A 292 24.14 -31.78 11.96
C ALA A 292 25.05 -31.81 13.20
N LYS A 293 25.99 -30.84 13.33
CA LYS A 293 26.90 -30.75 14.48
C LYS A 293 26.21 -30.28 15.75
N ARG A 294 24.99 -29.76 15.64
CA ARG A 294 24.16 -29.35 16.78
C ARG A 294 23.21 -30.45 17.25
N VAL A 295 23.26 -31.63 16.65
CA VAL A 295 22.60 -32.82 17.20
C VAL A 295 23.48 -33.37 18.32
N LEU A 296 22.92 -33.44 19.52
CA LEU A 296 23.62 -33.93 20.71
C LEU A 296 23.18 -35.35 21.04
N ILE A 297 24.16 -36.21 21.31
CA ILE A 297 23.93 -37.58 21.75
C ILE A 297 24.14 -37.64 23.26
N GLY A 298 23.14 -38.12 23.98
CA GLY A 298 23.20 -38.35 25.41
C GLY A 298 24.24 -39.40 25.81
N PRO A 299 24.58 -39.48 27.10
CA PRO A 299 25.58 -40.42 27.59
C PRO A 299 25.16 -41.87 27.31
N LEU A 300 26.11 -42.66 26.82
CA LEU A 300 26.01 -44.11 26.72
C LEU A 300 26.85 -44.76 27.81
N PRO A 301 26.38 -45.86 28.44
CA PRO A 301 27.19 -46.57 29.40
C PRO A 301 28.41 -47.19 28.71
N ALA A 302 29.58 -47.10 29.36
CA ALA A 302 30.82 -47.67 28.84
C ALA A 302 30.80 -49.21 28.74
N ARG A 303 29.87 -49.86 29.46
CA ARG A 303 29.65 -51.31 29.45
C ARG A 303 28.18 -51.63 29.46
N ALA A 304 27.81 -52.63 28.67
CA ALA A 304 26.46 -53.17 28.61
C ALA A 304 26.39 -54.62 29.09
N SER A 305 25.18 -55.10 29.39
CA SER A 305 24.93 -56.53 29.58
C SER A 305 24.10 -57.04 28.42
N VAL A 306 24.54 -58.15 27.83
CA VAL A 306 23.75 -58.87 26.82
C VAL A 306 22.35 -59.19 27.37
N GLY A 307 21.33 -58.97 26.55
CA GLY A 307 19.93 -59.22 26.90
C GLY A 307 19.28 -58.14 27.76
N LYS A 308 20.00 -57.09 28.19
CA LYS A 308 19.40 -55.95 28.91
C LYS A 308 19.20 -54.75 27.99
N SER A 309 18.04 -54.12 28.08
CA SER A 309 17.74 -52.89 27.32
C SER A 309 18.70 -51.76 27.69
N LEU A 310 19.26 -51.11 26.67
CA LEU A 310 20.03 -49.90 26.76
C LEU A 310 19.25 -48.74 26.20
N GLN A 311 19.47 -47.55 26.76
CA GLN A 311 18.85 -46.31 26.29
C GLN A 311 19.85 -45.18 26.22
N PHE A 312 19.69 -44.31 25.24
CA PHE A 312 20.36 -43.03 25.15
C PHE A 312 19.43 -42.00 24.53
N THR A 313 19.73 -40.71 24.75
CA THR A 313 18.95 -39.61 24.19
C THR A 313 19.60 -39.04 22.94
N VAL A 314 18.79 -38.49 22.04
CA VAL A 314 19.24 -37.68 20.90
C VAL A 314 18.48 -36.37 20.95
N ASP A 315 19.19 -35.25 21.03
CA ASP A 315 18.63 -33.90 21.05
C ASP A 315 19.01 -33.16 19.76
N ALA A 316 18.05 -32.99 18.86
CA ALA A 316 18.20 -32.23 17.62
C ALA A 316 17.50 -30.86 17.69
N SER A 317 17.11 -30.40 18.89
CA SER A 317 16.37 -29.14 19.09
C SER A 317 17.09 -27.90 18.57
N GLN A 318 18.42 -27.97 18.42
CA GLN A 318 19.26 -26.88 17.92
C GLN A 318 19.80 -27.12 16.50
N ALA A 319 19.46 -28.26 15.87
CA ALA A 319 20.01 -28.66 14.57
C ALA A 319 19.21 -28.12 13.38
N GLY A 320 18.00 -27.62 13.61
CA GLY A 320 17.12 -27.11 12.56
C GLY A 320 16.11 -28.14 12.09
N GLU A 321 15.43 -27.84 10.98
CA GLU A 321 14.50 -28.79 10.37
C GLU A 321 15.28 -29.92 9.67
N GLY A 322 14.80 -31.16 9.80
CA GLY A 322 15.46 -32.27 9.15
C GLY A 322 14.98 -33.65 9.59
N ASN A 323 15.54 -34.66 8.93
CA ASN A 323 15.31 -36.06 9.23
C ASN A 323 16.51 -36.68 9.96
N LEU A 324 16.24 -37.42 11.04
CA LEU A 324 17.24 -38.21 11.75
C LEU A 324 17.17 -39.66 11.29
N GLU A 325 18.32 -40.24 11.00
CA GLU A 325 18.48 -41.66 10.73
C GLU A 325 19.45 -42.25 11.76
N ILE A 326 18.98 -43.26 12.49
CA ILE A 326 19.72 -43.89 13.58
C ILE A 326 19.86 -45.37 13.26
N THR A 327 21.10 -45.84 13.16
CA THR A 327 21.42 -47.24 12.92
C THR A 327 22.36 -47.74 14.01
N ILE A 328 22.00 -48.88 14.61
CA ILE A 328 22.85 -49.58 15.57
C ILE A 328 23.22 -50.90 14.94
N SER A 329 24.51 -51.21 14.87
CA SER A 329 25.00 -52.41 14.22
C SER A 329 26.08 -53.13 15.01
N VAL A 330 26.13 -54.45 14.85
CA VAL A 330 27.17 -55.33 15.39
C VAL A 330 27.72 -56.15 14.24
N ARG A 331 29.05 -56.12 14.03
CA ARG A 331 29.72 -56.78 12.89
C ARG A 331 29.09 -56.47 11.52
N GLY A 332 28.50 -55.27 11.35
CA GLY A 332 27.82 -54.85 10.12
C GLY A 332 26.37 -55.30 9.99
N HIS A 333 25.81 -56.01 10.98
CA HIS A 333 24.40 -56.39 11.02
C HIS A 333 23.60 -55.41 11.87
N ASN A 334 22.48 -54.93 11.35
CA ASN A 334 21.59 -53.99 12.05
C ASN A 334 20.87 -54.68 13.20
N ILE A 335 20.83 -54.00 14.34
CA ILE A 335 20.09 -54.41 15.53
C ILE A 335 18.75 -53.67 15.53
N PRO A 336 17.63 -54.34 15.85
CA PRO A 336 16.35 -53.67 16.04
C PRO A 336 16.44 -52.60 17.12
N THR A 337 16.03 -51.38 16.78
CA THR A 337 16.00 -50.23 17.69
C THR A 337 14.60 -49.66 17.79
N GLN A 338 14.22 -49.18 18.97
CA GLN A 338 12.98 -48.43 19.20
C GLN A 338 13.32 -46.96 19.45
N VAL A 339 12.63 -46.05 18.75
CA VAL A 339 12.81 -44.61 18.90
C VAL A 339 11.52 -44.02 19.45
N HIS A 340 11.60 -43.42 20.64
CA HIS A 340 10.48 -42.79 21.32
C HIS A 340 10.63 -41.27 21.32
N PRO A 341 9.74 -40.51 20.65
CA PRO A 341 9.78 -39.05 20.67
C PRO A 341 9.46 -38.51 22.08
N GLN A 342 10.20 -37.49 22.50
CA GLN A 342 10.01 -36.79 23.78
C GLN A 342 9.46 -35.36 23.59
N GLY A 343 9.22 -34.94 22.34
CA GLY A 343 8.86 -33.56 21.98
C GLY A 343 10.09 -32.68 21.74
N ASN A 344 9.87 -31.51 21.13
CA ASN A 344 10.92 -30.52 20.84
C ASN A 344 12.16 -31.10 20.12
N ALA A 345 11.96 -32.00 19.15
CA ALA A 345 13.03 -32.70 18.44
C ALA A 345 14.02 -33.46 19.34
N ARG A 346 13.53 -33.97 20.49
CA ARG A 346 14.25 -34.89 21.36
C ARG A 346 13.68 -36.29 21.27
N PHE A 347 14.57 -37.28 21.34
CA PHE A 347 14.25 -38.69 21.17
C PHE A 347 14.97 -39.53 22.22
N VAL A 348 14.33 -40.59 22.69
CA VAL A 348 14.96 -41.67 23.45
C VAL A 348 15.07 -42.87 22.53
N VAL A 349 16.29 -43.35 22.32
CA VAL A 349 16.56 -44.54 21.53
C VAL A 349 16.84 -45.69 22.47
N SER A 350 16.19 -46.83 22.24
CA SER A 350 16.41 -48.05 23.00
C SER A 350 16.68 -49.26 22.11
N PHE A 351 17.51 -50.17 22.59
CA PHE A 351 17.82 -51.43 21.91
C PHE A 351 18.32 -52.46 22.92
N VAL A 352 18.40 -53.73 22.51
CA VAL A 352 18.91 -54.83 23.35
C VAL A 352 20.11 -55.47 22.65
N PRO A 353 21.33 -55.37 23.20
CA PRO A 353 22.49 -56.05 22.65
C PRO A 353 22.37 -57.56 22.87
N LEU A 354 22.58 -58.35 21.81
CA LEU A 354 22.49 -59.82 21.85
C LEU A 354 23.85 -60.51 21.86
N GLU A 355 24.92 -59.78 21.55
CA GLU A 355 26.30 -60.28 21.53
C GLU A 355 27.19 -59.44 22.45
N ALA A 356 28.14 -60.06 23.14
CA ALA A 356 29.11 -59.36 23.99
C ALA A 356 30.31 -58.86 23.17
N THR A 357 30.04 -57.95 22.22
CA THR A 357 31.04 -57.39 21.30
C THR A 357 30.81 -55.91 21.08
N ASP A 358 31.75 -55.22 20.43
CA ASP A 358 31.60 -53.79 20.15
C ASP A 358 30.43 -53.52 19.21
N HIS A 359 29.59 -52.58 19.62
CA HIS A 359 28.45 -52.11 18.83
C HIS A 359 28.75 -50.70 18.30
N VAL A 360 28.29 -50.43 17.08
CA VAL A 360 28.47 -49.14 16.41
C VAL A 360 27.12 -48.45 16.28
N ILE A 361 27.03 -47.25 16.85
CA ILE A 361 25.90 -46.34 16.69
C ILE A 361 26.28 -45.31 15.63
N SER A 362 25.49 -45.26 14.55
CA SER A 362 25.61 -44.29 13.47
C SER A 362 24.35 -43.43 13.47
N ILE A 363 24.53 -42.11 13.53
CA ILE A 363 23.45 -41.13 13.45
C ILE A 363 23.75 -40.18 12.30
N ASN A 364 22.79 -40.06 11.39
CA ASN A 364 22.80 -39.05 10.35
C ASN A 364 21.67 -38.05 10.55
N PHE A 365 21.91 -36.80 10.23
CA PHE A 365 20.91 -35.75 10.16
C PHE A 365 20.93 -35.15 8.76
N ASN A 366 19.81 -35.23 8.04
CA ASN A 366 19.72 -34.81 6.63
C ASN A 366 20.77 -35.48 5.71
N LYS A 367 21.07 -36.75 5.97
CA LYS A 367 22.12 -37.56 5.29
C LYS A 367 23.56 -37.15 5.61
N GLU A 368 23.77 -36.18 6.50
CA GLU A 368 25.09 -35.84 7.02
C GLU A 368 25.37 -36.57 8.33
N PRO A 369 26.58 -37.10 8.53
CA PRO A 369 26.93 -37.77 9.78
C PRO A 369 26.97 -36.78 10.95
N VAL A 370 26.27 -37.10 12.03
CA VAL A 370 26.38 -36.37 13.30
C VAL A 370 27.75 -36.66 13.92
N PRO A 371 28.55 -35.64 14.29
CA PRO A 371 29.84 -35.84 14.93
C PRO A 371 29.72 -36.58 16.28
N GLY A 372 30.63 -37.52 16.53
CA GLY A 372 30.67 -38.31 17.77
C GLY A 372 30.19 -39.75 17.55
N LYS A 373 31.09 -40.61 17.06
CA LYS A 373 30.84 -42.06 17.10
C LYS A 373 30.92 -42.53 18.54
N SER A 374 29.79 -42.94 19.10
CA SER A 374 29.74 -43.54 20.43
C SER A 374 29.83 -45.06 20.32
N TYR A 375 30.92 -45.62 20.84
CA TYR A 375 31.14 -47.05 20.95
C TYR A 375 30.81 -47.50 22.38
N PHE A 376 30.21 -48.68 22.52
CA PHE A 376 30.08 -49.34 23.82
C PHE A 376 30.41 -50.82 23.70
N LYS A 377 30.88 -51.40 24.82
CA LYS A 377 31.38 -52.77 24.94
C LYS A 377 30.43 -53.67 25.74
#